data_AF-A0A2W4YD19-F1
#
_entry.id   AF-A0A2W4YD19-F1
#
_cell.length_a   1.000
_cell.length_b   1.000
_cell.length_c   1.000
_cell.angle_alpha   90.00
_cell.angle_beta   90.00
_cell.angle_gamma   90.00
#
_symmetry.space_group_name_H-M   'P 1'
#
loop_
_entity.id
_entity.type
_entity.pdbx_description
1 polymer ?
#
loop_
_entity_poly.entity_id
_entity_poly.type
_entity_poly.pdbx_seq_one_letter_code
_entity_poly.pdbx_strand_id
1 'polypeptide(L)'
;HRASWDGEGNWVYEAEQPEAEKTGFIKRLVTVNEFRIHEDPETAQLIPGYFKYHAGSVENLRQLTDCLIVDVGGLPQLEKRPLVERCTHYVVISRRADAVADWHQLCDSVLNPLAVIHSVLDTQQQVINPEPLEIVAGPWLNTQRAVIPDILIEQIEKLMNREGQSQVFNHA
;
A
#
# COMPACT_ATOMS: atom_id res chain seq x y z
N HIS A 1 -6.10 9.66 18.70
CA HIS A 1 -4.71 9.21 18.52
C HIS A 1 -4.62 8.39 17.24
N ARG A 2 -3.95 8.91 16.20
CA ARG A 2 -3.62 8.16 14.98
C ARG A 2 -2.17 7.71 15.14
N ALA A 3 -1.92 6.41 15.16
CA ALA A 3 -0.57 5.89 15.11
C ALA A 3 -0.15 5.80 13.64
N SER A 4 0.87 6.55 13.24
CA SER A 4 1.56 6.42 11.95
C SER A 4 2.60 5.32 12.09
N TRP A 5 2.42 4.20 11.39
CA TRP A 5 3.27 3.02 11.48
C TRP A 5 4.25 2.89 10.29
N ASP A 6 4.11 3.71 9.26
CA ASP A 6 4.91 3.71 8.04
C ASP A 6 6.10 4.71 8.07
N GLY A 7 6.20 5.52 9.13
CA GLY A 7 7.22 6.57 9.22
C GLY A 7 6.95 7.79 8.34
N GLU A 8 5.81 7.85 7.64
CA GLU A 8 5.40 9.04 6.90
C GLU A 8 4.68 10.01 7.84
N GLY A 9 5.49 10.73 8.62
CA GLY A 9 5.04 11.94 9.30
C GLY A 9 4.73 13.04 8.27
N ASN A 10 3.52 13.02 7.69
CA ASN A 10 3.10 14.01 6.70
C ASN A 10 3.00 15.46 7.22
N TRP A 11 3.13 15.66 8.54
CA TRP A 11 3.12 16.97 9.20
C TRP A 11 4.20 17.94 8.70
N VAL A 12 5.29 17.44 8.09
CA VAL A 12 6.43 18.30 7.70
C VAL A 12 6.25 18.94 6.33
N TYR A 13 5.55 18.27 5.43
CA TYR A 13 5.21 18.86 4.14
C TYR A 13 4.17 19.97 4.28
N GLU A 14 3.32 19.86 5.31
CA GLU A 14 2.24 20.79 5.68
C GLU A 14 2.70 21.99 6.51
N ALA A 15 3.92 21.96 7.07
CA ALA A 15 4.44 23.09 7.83
C ALA A 15 4.77 24.26 6.87
N GLU A 16 4.11 25.40 7.06
CA GLU A 16 4.43 26.69 6.41
C GLU A 16 5.77 27.23 6.94
N GLN A 17 6.87 26.52 6.67
CA GLN A 17 8.22 26.98 6.97
C GLN A 17 8.94 27.43 5.68
N PRO A 18 9.75 28.50 5.75
CA PRO A 18 10.61 28.90 4.64
C PRO A 18 11.47 27.72 4.18
N GLU A 19 11.63 27.54 2.86
CA GLU A 19 12.33 26.40 2.24
C GLU A 19 13.73 26.13 2.84
N ALA A 20 14.43 27.20 3.23
CA ALA A 20 15.75 27.15 3.85
C ALA A 20 15.77 26.50 5.25
N GLU A 21 14.67 26.55 6.00
CA GLU A 21 14.53 25.96 7.33
C GLU A 21 13.91 24.56 7.29
N LYS A 22 13.12 24.28 6.24
CA LYS A 22 12.42 23.02 6.01
C LYS A 22 13.36 21.82 5.95
N THR A 23 14.51 21.94 5.28
CA THR A 23 15.50 20.84 5.20
C THR A 23 16.12 20.49 6.56
N GLY A 24 16.42 21.50 7.39
CA GLY A 24 16.97 21.28 8.73
C GLY A 24 15.94 20.70 9.70
N PHE A 25 14.68 21.11 9.57
CA PHE A 25 13.56 20.61 10.33
C PHE A 25 13.17 19.16 9.94
N ILE A 26 13.11 18.85 8.64
CA ILE A 26 12.93 17.47 8.13
C ILE A 26 14.03 16.56 8.70
N LYS A 27 15.31 16.96 8.62
CA LYS A 27 16.41 16.16 9.16
C LYS A 27 16.24 15.88 10.65
N ARG A 28 15.91 16.90 11.46
CA ARG A 28 15.65 16.70 12.89
C ARG A 28 14.45 15.80 13.14
N LEU A 29 13.37 15.93 12.38
CA LEU A 29 12.18 15.10 12.56
C LEU A 29 12.40 13.66 12.12
N VAL A 30 13.17 13.42 11.05
CA VAL A 30 13.63 12.09 10.69
C VAL A 30 14.46 11.51 11.84
N THR A 31 15.37 12.28 12.43
CA THR A 31 16.19 11.84 13.58
C THR A 31 15.42 11.67 14.89
N VAL A 32 14.32 12.42 15.10
CA VAL A 32 13.52 12.36 16.33
C VAL A 32 12.41 11.30 16.23
N ASN A 33 11.83 11.10 15.05
CA ASN A 33 10.90 10.01 14.74
C ASN A 33 11.62 8.75 14.22
N GLU A 34 12.95 8.70 14.34
CA GLU A 34 13.80 7.56 14.03
C GLU A 34 13.64 6.42 15.06
N PHE A 35 12.58 6.42 15.87
CA PHE A 35 12.18 5.26 16.67
C PHE A 35 11.68 4.18 15.73
N ARG A 36 12.65 3.49 15.14
CA ARG A 36 12.48 2.23 14.46
C ARG A 36 12.10 1.22 15.53
N ILE A 37 10.81 1.09 15.81
CA ILE A 37 10.23 0.14 16.76
C ILE A 37 10.66 -1.33 16.50
N HIS A 38 11.21 -1.60 15.31
CA HIS A 38 11.78 -2.89 14.93
C HIS A 38 13.25 -3.05 15.35
N GLU A 39 13.95 -1.99 15.71
CA GLU A 39 15.34 -1.99 16.20
C GLU A 39 15.43 -2.08 17.73
N ASP A 40 14.40 -1.63 18.46
CA ASP A 40 14.33 -1.85 19.90
C ASP A 40 13.90 -3.30 20.21
N PRO A 41 14.72 -4.10 20.93
CA PRO A 41 14.41 -5.51 21.20
C PRO A 41 13.12 -5.74 21.98
N GLU A 42 12.68 -4.78 22.80
CA GLU A 42 11.43 -4.90 23.55
C GLU A 42 10.22 -4.75 22.63
N THR A 43 10.19 -3.71 21.79
CA THR A 43 9.09 -3.52 20.84
C THR A 43 9.13 -4.44 19.63
N ALA A 44 10.32 -4.89 19.19
CA ALA A 44 10.47 -5.80 18.06
C ALA A 44 9.74 -7.14 18.30
N GLN A 45 9.71 -7.63 19.54
CA GLN A 45 9.00 -8.85 19.92
C GLN A 45 7.48 -8.72 19.80
N LEU A 46 6.94 -7.51 19.79
CA LEU A 46 5.50 -7.25 19.69
C LEU A 46 5.02 -7.22 18.23
N ILE A 47 5.93 -6.97 17.27
CA ILE A 47 5.61 -6.81 15.85
C ILE A 47 4.91 -8.05 15.24
N PRO A 48 5.35 -9.30 15.49
CA PRO A 48 4.64 -10.46 14.97
C PRO A 48 3.20 -10.57 15.49
N GLY A 49 2.98 -10.25 16.77
CA GLY A 49 1.65 -10.24 17.37
C GLY A 49 0.74 -9.18 16.75
N TYR A 50 1.29 -8.01 16.46
CA TYR A 50 0.59 -6.93 15.77
C TYR A 50 0.08 -7.36 14.39
N PHE A 51 0.94 -7.89 13.51
CA PHE A 51 0.51 -8.30 12.17
C PHE A 51 -0.45 -9.49 12.20
N LYS A 52 -0.27 -10.41 13.15
CA LYS A 52 -1.23 -11.51 13.36
C LYS A 52 -2.61 -11.00 13.78
N TYR A 53 -2.67 -10.01 14.67
CA TYR A 53 -3.93 -9.40 15.08
C TYR A 53 -4.64 -8.73 13.89
N HIS A 54 -3.91 -7.92 13.12
CA HIS A 54 -4.46 -7.23 11.95
C HIS A 54 -4.86 -8.18 10.82
N ALA A 55 -4.15 -9.30 10.64
CA ALA A 55 -4.57 -10.37 9.74
C ALA A 55 -5.96 -10.92 10.11
N GLY A 56 -6.25 -11.09 11.40
CA GLY A 56 -7.58 -11.47 11.87
C GLY A 56 -8.64 -10.40 11.61
N SER A 57 -8.28 -9.12 11.72
CA SER A 57 -9.19 -8.02 11.35
C SER A 57 -9.54 -8.03 9.85
N VAL A 58 -8.55 -8.25 8.98
CA VAL A 58 -8.77 -8.37 7.53
C VAL A 58 -9.69 -9.54 7.21
N GLU A 59 -9.45 -10.72 7.79
CA GLU A 59 -10.30 -11.90 7.61
C GLU A 59 -11.77 -11.60 7.96
N ASN A 60 -12.02 -10.96 9.10
CA ASN A 60 -13.38 -10.63 9.53
C ASN A 60 -14.03 -9.57 8.63
N LEU A 61 -13.29 -8.53 8.24
CA LEU A 61 -13.82 -7.46 7.40
C LEU A 61 -14.16 -7.92 5.97
N ARG A 62 -13.41 -8.89 5.44
CA ARG A 62 -13.68 -9.49 4.13
C ARG A 62 -15.02 -10.23 4.07
N GLN A 63 -15.56 -10.67 5.20
CA GLN A 63 -16.90 -11.29 5.26
C GLN A 63 -18.04 -10.27 5.25
N LEU A 64 -17.72 -8.99 5.46
CA LEU A 64 -18.70 -7.90 5.64
C LEU A 64 -18.67 -6.87 4.51
N THR A 65 -17.71 -6.98 3.59
CA THR A 65 -17.46 -5.98 2.53
C THR A 65 -17.24 -6.68 1.20
N ASP A 66 -17.82 -6.13 0.12
CA ASP A 66 -17.63 -6.65 -1.24
C ASP A 66 -16.22 -6.38 -1.77
N CYS A 67 -15.58 -5.32 -1.26
CA CYS A 67 -14.20 -4.95 -1.58
C CYS A 67 -13.54 -4.32 -0.36
N LEU A 68 -12.38 -4.85 0.01
CA LEU A 68 -11.56 -4.35 1.12
C LEU A 68 -10.18 -3.97 0.60
N ILE A 69 -9.82 -2.70 0.74
CA ILE A 69 -8.47 -2.21 0.45
C ILE A 69 -7.67 -2.22 1.74
N VAL A 70 -6.54 -2.94 1.73
CA VAL A 70 -5.61 -3.02 2.86
C VAL A 70 -4.34 -2.27 2.49
N ASP A 71 -4.08 -1.17 3.19
CA ASP A 71 -2.80 -0.47 3.09
C ASP A 71 -1.76 -1.17 3.97
N VAL A 72 -0.76 -1.76 3.33
CA VAL A 72 0.34 -2.45 4.01
C VAL A 72 1.49 -1.49 4.35
N GLY A 73 1.61 -0.37 3.61
CA GLY A 73 2.60 0.71 3.79
C GLY A 73 4.07 0.29 3.94
N GLY A 74 4.98 1.26 4.06
CA GLY A 74 6.37 1.04 4.49
C GLY A 74 7.23 0.07 3.65
N LEU A 75 8.15 -0.65 4.29
CA LEU A 75 9.08 -1.58 3.62
C LEU A 75 8.49 -3.00 3.48
N PRO A 76 8.87 -3.76 2.43
CA PRO A 76 8.48 -5.16 2.26
C PRO A 76 9.23 -6.05 3.27
N GLN A 77 8.58 -6.30 4.41
CA GLN A 77 9.12 -7.00 5.57
C GLN A 77 8.37 -8.33 5.78
N LEU A 78 9.09 -9.39 6.15
CA LEU A 78 8.50 -10.73 6.29
C LEU A 78 7.45 -10.80 7.42
N GLU A 79 7.57 -9.94 8.43
CA GLU A 79 6.64 -9.81 9.54
C GLU A 79 5.21 -9.45 9.06
N LYS A 80 5.09 -8.84 7.87
CA LYS A 80 3.81 -8.49 7.24
C LYS A 80 3.12 -9.67 6.57
N ARG A 81 3.81 -10.80 6.40
CA ARG A 81 3.28 -11.98 5.71
C ARG A 81 1.89 -12.44 6.20
N PRO A 82 1.58 -12.46 7.51
CA PRO A 82 0.24 -12.82 7.97
C PRO A 82 -0.87 -11.93 7.40
N LEU A 83 -0.59 -10.64 7.15
CA LEU A 83 -1.53 -9.70 6.56
C LEU A 83 -1.67 -9.94 5.05
N VAL A 84 -0.55 -10.11 4.37
CA VAL A 84 -0.48 -10.39 2.92
C VAL A 84 -1.24 -11.66 2.59
N GLU A 85 -1.06 -12.73 3.38
CA GLU A 85 -1.76 -14.02 3.21
C GLU A 85 -3.29 -13.93 3.36
N ARG A 86 -3.82 -12.82 3.89
CA ARG A 86 -5.27 -12.56 4.04
C ARG A 86 -5.85 -11.71 2.93
N CYS A 87 -5.06 -11.30 1.94
CA CYS A 87 -5.54 -10.58 0.76
C CYS A 87 -5.70 -11.55 -0.43
N THR A 88 -6.18 -11.09 -1.58
CA THR A 88 -6.28 -11.90 -2.81
C THR A 88 -5.48 -11.35 -3.97
N HIS A 89 -5.40 -10.03 -4.04
CA HIS A 89 -4.70 -9.29 -5.08
C HIS A 89 -3.84 -8.20 -4.44
N TYR A 90 -2.85 -7.71 -5.17
CA TYR A 90 -2.06 -6.57 -4.73
C TYR A 90 -1.84 -5.57 -5.86
N VAL A 91 -1.69 -4.30 -5.44
CA VAL A 91 -1.25 -3.19 -6.27
C VAL A 91 0.01 -2.62 -5.63
N VAL A 92 1.07 -2.45 -6.42
CA VAL A 92 2.28 -1.74 -5.98
C VAL A 92 2.23 -0.32 -6.53
N ILE A 93 2.34 0.67 -5.66
CA ILE A 93 2.50 2.08 -6.05
C ILE A 93 3.87 2.54 -5.57
N SER A 94 4.74 2.93 -6.50
CA SER A 94 6.09 3.34 -6.14
C SER A 94 6.63 4.39 -7.12
N ARG A 95 7.30 5.41 -6.60
CA ARG A 95 8.13 6.31 -7.41
C ARG A 95 9.49 5.69 -7.80
N ARG A 96 9.81 4.55 -7.20
CA ARG A 96 11.08 3.84 -7.23
C ARG A 96 10.87 2.48 -7.86
N ALA A 97 11.21 2.34 -9.14
CA ALA A 97 11.06 1.08 -9.87
C ALA A 97 11.88 -0.07 -9.25
N ASP A 98 13.02 0.25 -8.65
CA ASP A 98 13.89 -0.71 -7.95
C ASP A 98 13.23 -1.34 -6.71
N ALA A 99 12.32 -0.62 -6.05
CA ALA A 99 11.62 -1.11 -4.85
C ALA A 99 10.45 -2.08 -5.18
N VAL A 100 10.04 -2.16 -6.45
CA VAL A 100 8.89 -2.98 -6.87
C VAL A 100 9.20 -4.48 -6.75
N ALA A 101 10.44 -4.87 -7.05
CA ALA A 101 10.87 -6.27 -6.99
C ALA A 101 10.76 -6.88 -5.59
N ASP A 102 11.08 -6.13 -4.55
CA ASP A 102 11.00 -6.60 -3.17
C ASP A 102 9.54 -6.83 -2.74
N TRP A 103 8.60 -6.01 -3.24
CA TRP A 103 7.17 -6.20 -3.03
C TRP A 103 6.64 -7.43 -3.78
N HIS A 104 7.07 -7.65 -5.02
CA HIS A 104 6.78 -8.89 -5.75
C HIS A 104 7.23 -10.11 -4.95
N GLN A 105 8.45 -10.09 -4.42
CA GLN A 105 8.97 -11.21 -3.62
C GLN A 105 8.12 -11.50 -2.37
N LEU A 106 7.59 -10.48 -1.71
CA LEU A 106 6.73 -10.64 -0.55
C LEU A 106 5.33 -11.21 -0.94
N CYS A 107 4.81 -10.82 -2.10
CA CYS A 107 3.41 -11.05 -2.49
C CYS A 107 3.20 -12.24 -3.45
N ASP A 108 4.09 -12.46 -4.42
CA ASP A 108 3.86 -13.34 -5.59
C ASP A 108 3.53 -14.79 -5.26
N SER A 109 3.98 -15.29 -4.11
CA SER A 109 3.68 -16.66 -3.69
C SER A 109 2.25 -16.85 -3.18
N VAL A 110 1.53 -15.77 -2.87
CA VAL A 110 0.26 -15.81 -2.13
C VAL A 110 -0.83 -14.89 -2.69
N LEU A 111 -0.46 -13.85 -3.45
CA LEU A 111 -1.39 -12.89 -4.03
C LEU A 111 -1.24 -12.80 -5.55
N ASN A 112 -2.34 -12.52 -6.24
CA ASN A 112 -2.32 -12.26 -7.67
C ASN A 112 -1.93 -10.80 -7.95
N PRO A 113 -0.96 -10.53 -8.84
CA PRO A 113 -0.64 -9.16 -9.25
C PRO A 113 -1.83 -8.55 -9.99
N LEU A 114 -2.36 -7.43 -9.47
CA LEU A 114 -3.37 -6.65 -10.17
C LEU A 114 -2.73 -5.54 -10.99
N ALA A 115 -1.89 -4.72 -10.34
CA ALA A 115 -1.22 -3.63 -11.02
C ALA A 115 0.11 -3.19 -10.37
N VAL A 116 0.99 -2.62 -11.18
CA VAL A 116 2.15 -1.84 -10.77
C VAL A 116 1.97 -0.41 -11.30
N ILE A 117 2.09 0.57 -10.42
CA ILE A 117 1.95 1.98 -10.73
C ILE A 117 3.26 2.68 -10.39
N HIS A 118 3.96 3.12 -11.43
CA HIS A 118 5.12 4.00 -11.33
C HIS A 118 4.64 5.43 -11.13
N SER A 119 4.69 5.91 -9.89
CA SER A 119 4.21 7.26 -9.58
C SER A 119 5.23 8.32 -9.99
N VAL A 120 4.77 9.37 -10.66
CA VAL A 120 5.59 10.45 -11.20
C VAL A 120 5.06 11.82 -10.79
N LEU A 121 5.90 12.85 -10.89
CA LEU A 121 5.49 14.24 -10.60
C LEU A 121 4.94 14.97 -11.83
N ASP A 122 5.18 14.44 -13.03
CA ASP A 122 4.67 14.98 -14.29
C ASP A 122 3.23 14.52 -14.54
N THR A 123 2.42 15.39 -15.15
CA THR A 123 1.04 15.07 -15.53
C THR A 123 1.04 14.09 -16.70
N GLN A 124 0.91 12.80 -16.39
CA GLN A 124 0.83 11.75 -17.39
C GLN A 124 0.08 10.53 -16.88
N GLN A 125 -0.50 9.79 -17.82
CA GLN A 125 -1.09 8.49 -17.59
C GLN A 125 -0.77 7.64 -18.82
N GLN A 126 0.11 6.67 -18.64
CA GLN A 126 0.57 5.80 -19.71
C GLN A 126 0.50 4.34 -19.27
N VAL A 127 -0.10 3.50 -20.10
CA VAL A 127 -0.05 2.04 -19.93
C VAL A 127 1.23 1.51 -20.56
N ILE A 128 2.02 0.80 -19.77
CA ILE A 128 3.27 0.15 -20.17
C ILE A 128 2.98 -1.31 -20.55
N ASN A 129 2.23 -2.02 -19.71
CA ASN A 129 1.79 -3.39 -19.96
C ASN A 129 0.31 -3.56 -19.56
N PRO A 130 -0.54 -4.20 -20.37
CA PRO A 130 -1.93 -4.44 -19.99
C PRO A 130 -2.15 -5.59 -18.98
N GLU A 131 -1.26 -6.58 -18.91
CA GLU A 131 -1.44 -7.75 -18.01
C GLU A 131 -0.08 -8.40 -17.59
N PRO A 132 0.24 -8.47 -16.28
CA PRO A 132 -0.39 -7.67 -15.21
C PRO A 132 -0.28 -6.17 -15.53
N LEU A 133 -1.26 -5.39 -15.08
CA LEU A 133 -1.36 -3.98 -15.47
C LEU A 133 -0.16 -3.19 -14.95
N GLU A 134 0.61 -2.57 -15.82
CA GLU A 134 1.73 -1.72 -15.47
C GLU A 134 1.52 -0.34 -16.07
N ILE A 135 1.56 0.71 -15.23
CA ILE A 135 1.26 2.08 -15.66
C ILE A 135 2.26 3.08 -15.05
N VAL A 136 2.47 4.18 -15.77
CA VAL A 136 3.10 5.40 -15.25
C VAL A 136 1.98 6.41 -15.05
N ALA A 137 1.83 6.92 -13.82
CA ALA A 137 0.72 7.82 -13.49
C ALA A 137 1.13 8.91 -12.49
N GLY A 138 0.66 10.13 -12.69
CA GLY A 138 0.86 11.23 -11.76
C GLY A 138 0.53 12.61 -12.34
N PRO A 139 0.74 13.68 -11.56
CA PRO A 139 1.06 13.65 -10.14
C PRO A 139 -0.18 13.37 -9.28
N TRP A 140 0.02 12.64 -8.18
CA TRP A 140 -0.97 12.49 -7.13
C TRP A 140 -0.57 13.37 -5.94
N LEU A 141 -1.05 14.62 -5.98
CA LEU A 141 -0.81 15.63 -4.96
C LEU A 141 -1.96 15.66 -3.97
N ASN A 142 -1.64 15.77 -2.67
CA ASN A 142 -2.63 15.73 -1.60
C ASN A 142 -3.67 16.88 -1.66
N THR A 143 -3.34 17.96 -2.37
CA THR A 143 -4.21 19.13 -2.56
C THR A 143 -5.19 18.98 -3.73
N GLN A 144 -5.09 17.91 -4.51
CA GLN A 144 -5.90 17.69 -5.70
C GLN A 144 -6.59 16.33 -5.63
N ARG A 145 -7.78 16.24 -6.22
CA ARG A 145 -8.42 14.95 -6.41
C ARG A 145 -7.58 14.15 -7.41
N ALA A 146 -6.96 13.08 -6.94
CA ALA A 146 -6.22 12.17 -7.80
C ALA A 146 -7.15 11.62 -8.90
N VAL A 147 -6.69 11.72 -10.15
CA VAL A 147 -7.32 11.01 -11.27
C VAL A 147 -6.76 9.60 -11.26
N ILE A 148 -7.62 8.64 -10.98
CA ILE A 148 -7.28 7.22 -11.03
C ILE A 148 -7.46 6.75 -12.48
N PRO A 149 -6.48 6.05 -13.06
CA PRO A 149 -6.59 5.53 -14.42
C PRO A 149 -7.80 4.60 -14.60
N ASP A 150 -8.66 4.88 -15.59
CA ASP A 150 -9.88 4.09 -15.85
C ASP A 150 -9.59 2.59 -16.01
N ILE A 151 -8.50 2.24 -16.68
CA ILE A 151 -8.07 0.85 -16.87
C ILE A 151 -7.83 0.12 -15.53
N LEU A 152 -7.38 0.82 -14.48
CA LEU A 152 -7.24 0.24 -13.15
C LEU A 152 -8.61 -0.02 -12.52
N ILE A 153 -9.54 0.94 -12.66
CA ILE A 153 -10.92 0.79 -12.18
C ILE A 153 -11.59 -0.41 -12.87
N GLU A 154 -11.46 -0.52 -14.19
CA GLU A 154 -11.99 -1.65 -14.96
C GLU A 154 -11.45 -3.00 -14.47
N GLN A 155 -10.17 -3.08 -14.11
CA GLN A 155 -9.57 -4.30 -13.56
C GLN A 155 -10.15 -4.64 -12.18
N ILE A 156 -10.33 -3.65 -11.30
CA ILE A 156 -10.96 -3.84 -9.99
C ILE A 156 -12.42 -4.29 -10.15
N GLU A 157 -13.18 -3.66 -11.03
CA GLU A 157 -14.58 -4.03 -11.28
C GLU A 157 -14.71 -5.46 -11.84
N LYS A 158 -13.79 -5.89 -12.71
CA LYS A 158 -13.75 -7.28 -13.20
C LYS A 158 -13.56 -8.28 -12.07
N LEU A 159 -12.77 -7.96 -11.05
CA LEU A 159 -12.59 -8.82 -9.88
C LEU A 159 -13.89 -8.95 -9.08
N MET A 160 -14.54 -7.82 -8.78
CA MET A 160 -15.80 -7.80 -8.03
C MET A 160 -16.91 -8.57 -8.76
N ASN A 161 -16.98 -8.47 -10.08
CA ASN A 161 -18.00 -9.15 -10.88
C ASN A 161 -17.73 -10.66 -11.09
N ARG A 162 -16.47 -11.10 -11.05
CA ARG A 162 -16.10 -12.53 -11.18
C ARG A 162 -16.40 -13.32 -9.91
N GLU A 163 -16.14 -12.75 -8.74
CA GLU A 163 -16.38 -13.44 -7.46
C GLU A 163 -17.88 -13.59 -7.14
N GLY A 164 -18.74 -12.70 -7.64
CA GLY A 164 -20.19 -12.81 -7.51
C GLY A 164 -20.83 -13.96 -8.32
N GLN A 165 -20.15 -14.47 -9.36
CA GLN A 165 -20.67 -15.59 -10.17
C GLN A 165 -20.32 -16.97 -9.60
N SER A 166 -19.28 -17.09 -8.77
CA SER A 166 -18.90 -18.37 -8.16
C SER A 166 -19.82 -18.81 -7.03
N GLN A 167 -20.65 -17.93 -6.45
CA GLN A 167 -21.60 -18.31 -5.39
C GLN A 167 -22.94 -18.86 -5.89
N VAL A 168 -23.25 -18.79 -7.20
CA VAL A 168 -24.57 -19.20 -7.72
C VAL A 168 -24.64 -20.70 -8.10
N PHE A 169 -23.52 -21.44 -8.07
CA PHE A 169 -23.47 -22.82 -8.56
C PHE A 169 -23.33 -23.93 -7.50
N ASN A 170 -23.64 -23.65 -6.24
CA ASN A 170 -23.71 -24.69 -5.21
C ASN A 170 -25.03 -24.56 -4.44
N HIS A 171 -26.16 -24.94 -5.05
CA HIS A 171 -27.39 -25.40 -4.38
C HIS A 171 -28.29 -26.04 -5.47
N ALA A 172 -28.04 -27.31 -5.76
CA ALA A 172 -28.96 -28.21 -6.44
C ALA A 172 -28.90 -29.58 -5.75
#